data_AF-A0A1K2AMU2-F1
#
_entry.id   AF-A0A1K2AMU2-F1
#
_cell.length_a   1.000
_cell.length_b   1.000
_cell.length_c   1.000
_cell.angle_alpha   90.00
_cell.angle_beta   90.00
_cell.angle_gamma   90.00
#
_symmetry.space_group_name_H-M   'P 1'
#
loop_
_entity.id
_entity.type
_entity.pdbx_description
1 polymer ?
#
loop_
_entity_poly.entity_id
_entity_poly.type
_entity_poly.pdbx_seq_one_letter_code
_entity_poly.pdbx_strand_id
1 'polypeptide(L)' 'MIIRSMSADIEWQKSSFSGGGGEQCVEVSRQAEEILVRESDDPRVVTRTSRSKFAAFIQGVKAGEFDHFVQ' A
#
# COMPACT_ATOMS: atom_id res chain seq x y z
N MET A 1 21.13 -16.37 25.42
CA MET A 1 20.99 -14.98 24.97
C MET A 1 20.22 -15.02 23.67
N ILE A 2 18.91 -14.74 23.69
CA ILE A 2 18.05 -14.81 22.50
C ILE A 2 18.00 -13.39 21.93
N ILE A 3 18.59 -13.18 20.76
CA ILE A 3 18.44 -11.93 20.00
C ILE A 3 16.99 -11.94 19.50
N ARG A 4 16.06 -11.35 20.25
CA ARG A 4 14.76 -10.98 19.71
C ARG A 4 15.03 -9.85 18.71
N SER A 5 15.07 -10.19 17.43
CA SER A 5 14.93 -9.20 16.37
C SER A 5 13.62 -8.47 16.62
N MET A 6 13.67 -7.23 17.10
CA MET A 6 12.50 -6.36 17.08
C MET A 6 12.20 -6.12 15.61
N SER A 7 11.18 -6.80 15.08
CA SER A 7 10.53 -6.38 13.86
C SER A 7 10.15 -4.91 14.08
N ALA A 8 10.78 -3.98 13.37
CA ALA A 8 10.35 -2.59 13.43
C ALA A 8 8.87 -2.57 13.03
N ASP A 9 8.00 -2.00 13.88
CA ASP A 9 6.59 -1.89 13.57
C ASP A 9 6.44 -1.10 12.26
N ILE A 10 5.80 -1.71 11.27
CA ILE A 10 5.57 -1.09 9.97
C ILE A 10 4.50 -0.01 10.16
N GLU A 11 4.89 1.25 9.94
CA GLU A 11 3.95 2.37 9.96
C GLU A 11 3.13 2.38 8.66
N TRP A 12 1.85 2.10 8.77
CA TRP A 12 0.90 2.08 7.66
C TRP A 12 0.14 3.40 7.57
N GLN A 13 0.10 3.96 6.37
CA GLN A 13 -0.69 5.14 6.04
C GLN A 13 -1.96 4.71 5.29
N LYS A 14 -3.11 5.06 5.85
CA LYS A 14 -4.42 4.94 5.19
C LYS A 14 -4.78 6.25 4.47
N SER A 15 -5.56 6.16 3.39
CA SER A 15 -6.10 7.34 2.71
C SER A 15 -7.10 8.08 3.62
N SER A 16 -7.10 9.42 3.58
CA SER A 16 -8.13 10.22 4.25
C SER A 16 -9.51 10.08 3.62
N PHE A 17 -9.60 9.53 2.40
CA PHE A 17 -10.85 9.26 1.70
C PHE A 17 -11.51 7.94 2.13
N SER A 18 -10.81 7.13 2.93
CA SER A 18 -11.30 5.86 3.48
C SER A 18 -12.33 6.00 4.63
N GLY A 19 -13.05 7.12 4.69
CA GLY A 19 -14.13 7.34 5.66
C GLY A 19 -15.50 6.97 5.09
N GLY A 20 -16.43 6.52 5.93
CA GLY A 20 -17.82 6.27 5.51
C GLY A 20 -18.35 4.83 5.66
N GLY A 21 -17.71 3.98 6.48
CA GLY A 21 -18.27 2.68 6.87
C GLY A 21 -17.90 1.49 5.98
N GLY A 22 -16.96 1.65 5.04
CA GLY A 22 -16.37 0.54 4.28
C GLY A 22 -15.08 0.01 4.92
N GLU A 23 -14.81 -1.29 4.74
CA GLU A 23 -13.60 -1.98 5.25
C GLU A 23 -12.54 -2.25 4.17
N GLN A 24 -12.73 -1.71 2.96
CA GLN A 24 -11.91 -1.98 1.77
C GLN A 24 -10.98 -0.81 1.48
N CYS A 25 -10.02 -0.59 2.38
CA CYS A 25 -9.09 0.52 2.29
C CYS A 25 -7.71 0.03 1.92
N VAL A 26 -7.16 0.57 0.83
CA VAL A 26 -5.75 0.42 0.52
C VAL A 26 -4.90 1.21 1.51
N GLU A 27 -3.91 0.54 2.11
CA GLU A 27 -2.91 1.11 3.00
C GLU A 27 -1.52 0.99 2.38
N VAL A 28 -0.66 1.98 2.62
CA VAL A 28 0.70 2.03 2.08
C VAL A 28 1.73 2.26 3.18
N SER A 29 2.93 1.69 3.03
CA SER A 29 4.07 1.99 3.91
C SER A 29 5.35 2.18 3.09
N ARG A 30 6.19 3.12 3.51
CA ARG A 30 7.52 3.35 2.91
C ARG A 30 8.58 2.66 3.76
N GLN A 31 9.35 1.77 3.15
CA GLN A 31 10.46 1.06 3.79
C GLN A 31 11.73 1.22 2.95
N ALA A 32 12.60 2.15 3.33
CA ALA A 32 13.78 2.53 2.53
C ALA A 32 13.42 2.78 1.04
N GLU A 33 13.85 1.89 0.12
CA GLU A 33 13.59 1.98 -1.33
C GLU A 33 12.35 1.20 -1.80
N GLU A 34 11.62 0.60 -0.86
CA GLU A 34 10.41 -0.16 -1.11
C GLU A 34 9.15 0.59 -0.67
N ILE A 35 8.07 0.30 -1.38
CA ILE A 35 6.70 0.61 -1.01
C ILE A 35 5.98 -0.71 -0.78
N LEU A 36 5.31 -0.79 0.37
CA LEU A 36 4.41 -1.87 0.72
C LEU A 36 2.98 -1.39 0.49
N VAL A 37 2.14 -2.28 -0.04
CA VAL A 37 0.71 -2.02 -0.27
C VAL A 37 -0.06 -3.22 0.27
N ARG A 38 -1.15 -2.96 1.00
CA ARG A 38 -2.10 -3.98 1.46
C ARG A 38 -3.52 -3.43 1.49
N GLU A 39 -4.49 -4.34 1.56
CA GLU A 39 -5.88 -4.02 1.89
C GLU A 39 -6.11 -4.14 3.40
N SER A 40 -7.03 -3.34 3.94
CA SER A 40 -7.36 -3.38 5.37
C SER A 40 -8.17 -4.61 5.78
N ASP A 41 -8.90 -5.25 4.86
CA ASP A 41 -9.72 -6.44 5.12
C ASP A 41 -8.91 -7.76 5.11
N ASP A 42 -7.77 -7.82 4.41
CA ASP A 42 -6.76 -8.89 4.54
C ASP A 42 -5.33 -8.34 4.74
N PRO A 43 -5.00 -7.83 5.94
CA PRO A 43 -3.76 -7.09 6.20
C PRO A 43 -2.50 -7.96 6.19
N ARG A 44 -2.64 -9.28 6.00
CA ARG A 44 -1.54 -10.26 5.93
C ARG A 44 -0.97 -10.38 4.52
N VAL A 45 -1.72 -9.96 3.50
CA VAL A 45 -1.30 -10.01 2.11
C VAL A 45 -0.67 -8.67 1.75
N VAL A 46 0.66 -8.65 1.62
CA VAL A 46 1.43 -7.44 1.34
C VAL A 46 2.11 -7.54 -0.01
N THR A 47 1.78 -6.63 -0.91
CA THR A 47 2.49 -6.44 -2.18
C THR A 47 3.68 -5.51 -1.96
N ARG A 48 4.85 -5.87 -2.47
CA ARG A 48 6.07 -5.04 -2.42
C ARG A 48 6.41 -4.51 -3.80
N THR A 49 6.80 -3.25 -3.87
CA THR A 49 7.31 -2.64 -5.10
C THR A 49 8.37 -1.59 -4.78
N SER A 50 9.07 -1.08 -5.79
CA SER A 50 10.02 0.02 -5.63
C SER A 50 9.31 1.36 -5.66
N ARG A 51 9.90 2.39 -5.05
CA ARG A 51 9.40 3.79 -5.13
C ARG A 51 9.18 4.29 -6.56
N SER A 52 10.09 3.99 -7.47
CA SER A 52 10.00 4.43 -8.88
C SER A 52 8.83 3.79 -9.63
N LYS A 53 8.67 2.46 -9.48
CA LYS A 53 7.52 1.73 -10.04
C LYS A 53 6.19 2.21 -9.45
N PHE A 54 6.12 2.46 -8.15
CA PHE A 54 4.91 2.98 -7.52
C PHE A 54 4.55 4.38 -8.03
N ALA A 55 5.56 5.26 -8.19
CA ALA A 55 5.35 6.58 -8.79
C ALA A 55 4.83 6.48 -10.24
N ALA A 56 5.42 5.61 -11.05
CA ALA A 56 4.96 5.36 -12.43
C ALA A 56 3.52 4.85 -12.46
N PHE A 57 3.17 3.91 -11.58
CA PHE A 57 1.80 3.40 -11.42
C PHE A 57 0.80 4.52 -11.11
N ILE A 58 1.10 5.40 -10.14
CA ILE A 58 0.22 6.54 -9.81
C ILE A 58 0.02 7.45 -11.02
N GLN A 59 1.07 7.69 -11.82
CA GLN A 59 0.96 8.52 -13.03
C GLN A 59 0.05 7.86 -14.08
N GLY A 60 0.19 6.54 -14.30
CA GLY A 60 -0.70 5.78 -15.21
C GLY A 60 -2.16 5.82 -14.77
N VAL A 61 -2.43 5.62 -13.47
CA VAL A 61 -3.78 5.75 -12.90
C VAL A 61 -4.36 7.14 -13.14
N LYS A 62 -3.59 8.20 -12.88
CA LYS A 62 -4.04 9.58 -13.12
C LYS A 62 -4.26 9.90 -14.60
N ALA A 63 -3.57 9.20 -15.50
CA ALA A 63 -3.74 9.33 -16.94
C ALA A 63 -4.90 8.50 -17.50
N GLY A 64 -5.61 7.73 -16.66
CA GLY A 64 -6.71 6.87 -17.09
C GLY A 64 -6.28 5.57 -17.78
N GLU A 65 -5.00 5.18 -17.66
CA GLU A 65 -4.46 3.97 -18.31
C GLU A 65 -5.23 2.70 -17.92
N PHE A 66 -5.82 2.69 -16.72
CA PHE A 66 -6.49 1.54 -16.12
C PHE A 66 -8.02 1.63 -16.11
N ASP A 67 -8.63 2.67 -16.69
CA ASP A 67 -10.09 2.90 -16.60
C ASP A 67 -10.92 1.79 -17.26
N HIS A 68 -10.32 1.07 -18.22
CA HIS A 68 -10.92 -0.09 -18.87
C HIS A 68 -11.18 -1.28 -17.93
N PHE A 69 -10.68 -1.27 -16.68
CA PHE A 69 -10.97 -2.29 -15.67
C PHE A 69 -12.25 -2.02 -14.86
N VAL A 70 -12.87 -0.85 -14.98
CA VAL A 70 -14.02 -0.43 -14.15
C VAL A 70 -15.37 -0.70 -14.85
N GLN A 71 -15.44 -1.70 -15.72
CA GLN A 71 -16.66 -2.07 -16.46
C GLN A 71 -17.71 -2.75 -15.59
#